data_AF-A0A2E7PYX8-F1
#
_entry.id   AF-A0A2E7PYX8-F1
#
_cell.length_a   1.000
_cell.length_b   1.000
_cell.length_c   1.000
_cell.angle_alpha   90.00
_cell.angle_beta   90.00
_cell.angle_gamma   90.00
#
_symmetry.space_group_name_H-M   'P 1'
#
loop_
_entity.id
_entity.type
_entity.pdbx_description
1 polymer ?
#
loop_
_entity_poly.entity_id
_entity_poly.type
_entity_poly.pdbx_seq_one_letter_code
_entity_poly.pdbx_strand_id
1 'polypeptide(L)'
;MSAQPTAASPLEALKAGFRRACVRRLVGDEDGAIEVLKNEIPLLVVGWAKSTSLEPAEKKAKLKEMFDDESARADELATAFDLFAGRFETRVAELVRKELKRAASGLEKLAKELAKAPKPSQADAKEEQQAEIDLTEPDPVTEEPEEEESFAEEEVEHLDPPKGIGLRFDEIEQMIDEVLSKDS
;
A
#
# COMPACT_ATOMS: atom_id res chain seq x y z
N MET A 1 -7.93 26.58 15.14
CA MET A 1 -8.82 27.21 14.13
C MET A 1 -9.17 26.12 13.13
N SER A 2 -10.26 25.39 13.36
CA SER A 2 -10.73 24.36 12.44
C SER A 2 -11.37 25.06 11.24
N ALA A 3 -10.77 24.96 10.06
CA ALA A 3 -11.37 25.48 8.85
C ALA A 3 -12.71 24.77 8.65
N GLN A 4 -13.81 25.54 8.64
CA GLN A 4 -15.09 25.03 8.18
C GLN A 4 -14.90 24.54 6.74
N PRO A 5 -15.48 23.38 6.36
CA PRO A 5 -15.46 22.96 4.97
C PRO A 5 -16.19 24.02 4.17
N THR A 6 -15.46 24.81 3.39
CA THR A 6 -16.03 25.67 2.36
C THR A 6 -16.91 24.79 1.50
N ALA A 7 -18.21 25.08 1.45
CA ALA A 7 -19.14 24.38 0.58
C ALA A 7 -18.58 24.42 -0.84
N ALA A 8 -18.14 23.27 -1.33
CA ALA A 8 -17.54 23.17 -2.66
C ALA A 8 -18.58 23.65 -3.67
N SER A 9 -18.14 24.45 -4.65
CA SER A 9 -19.02 24.82 -5.76
C SER A 9 -19.48 23.54 -6.48
N PRO A 10 -20.65 23.54 -7.16
CA PRO A 10 -21.14 22.37 -7.88
C PRO A 10 -20.10 21.76 -8.84
N LEU A 11 -19.29 22.62 -9.48
CA LEU A 11 -18.18 22.22 -10.33
C LEU A 11 -17.07 21.48 -9.55
N GLU A 12 -16.64 22.02 -8.42
CA GLU A 12 -15.59 21.40 -7.60
C GLU A 12 -16.06 20.11 -6.92
N ALA A 13 -17.35 20.04 -6.55
CA ALA A 13 -17.96 18.81 -6.05
C ALA A 13 -17.98 17.71 -7.12
N LEU A 14 -18.31 18.06 -8.36
CA LEU A 14 -18.30 17.12 -9.49
C LEU A 14 -16.89 16.62 -9.82
N LYS A 15 -15.90 17.51 -9.92
CA LYS A 15 -14.48 17.12 -10.09
C LYS A 15 -14.01 16.21 -8.95
N ALA A 16 -14.39 16.52 -7.71
CA ALA A 16 -14.06 15.67 -6.56
C ALA A 16 -14.74 14.29 -6.64
N GLY A 17 -15.93 14.20 -7.21
CA GLY A 17 -16.61 12.93 -7.52
C GLY A 17 -15.82 12.11 -8.54
N PHE A 18 -15.44 12.70 -9.67
CA PHE A 18 -14.60 12.03 -10.67
C PHE A 18 -13.27 11.58 -10.07
N ARG A 19 -12.63 12.42 -9.25
CA ARG A 19 -11.39 12.08 -8.54
C ARG A 19 -11.56 10.86 -7.66
N ARG A 20 -12.64 10.80 -6.87
CA ARG A 20 -12.91 9.64 -6.00
C ARG A 20 -13.08 8.37 -6.81
N ALA A 21 -13.83 8.41 -7.91
CA ALA A 21 -13.99 7.25 -8.77
C ALA A 21 -12.66 6.78 -9.35
N CYS A 22 -11.85 7.70 -9.90
CA CYS A 22 -10.54 7.39 -10.49
C CYS A 22 -9.57 6.80 -9.46
N VAL A 23 -9.49 7.39 -8.27
CA VAL A 23 -8.60 6.89 -7.21
C VAL A 23 -9.04 5.51 -6.69
N ARG A 24 -10.34 5.27 -6.51
CA ARG A 24 -10.85 3.96 -6.09
C ARG A 24 -10.46 2.86 -7.08
N ARG A 25 -10.66 3.10 -8.38
CA ARG A 25 -10.21 2.21 -9.45
C ARG A 25 -8.70 1.98 -9.40
N LEU A 26 -7.93 3.06 -9.24
CA LEU A 26 -6.46 3.00 -9.21
C LEU A 26 -5.94 2.07 -8.09
N VAL A 27 -6.56 2.13 -6.90
CA VAL A 27 -6.18 1.27 -5.76
C VAL A 27 -6.81 -0.13 -5.81
N GLY A 28 -7.51 -0.47 -6.89
CA GLY A 28 -8.17 -1.78 -7.09
C GLY A 28 -9.54 -1.93 -6.43
N ASP A 29 -10.13 -0.85 -5.91
CA ASP A 29 -11.51 -0.81 -5.39
C ASP A 29 -12.51 -0.56 -6.54
N GLU A 30 -12.71 -1.59 -7.36
CA GLU A 30 -13.61 -1.56 -8.51
C GLU A 30 -15.07 -1.34 -8.10
N ASP A 31 -15.55 -2.07 -7.08
CA ASP A 31 -16.94 -1.96 -6.60
C ASP A 31 -17.21 -0.56 -6.05
N GLY A 32 -16.29 -0.02 -5.26
CA GLY A 32 -16.42 1.33 -4.74
C GLY A 32 -16.35 2.39 -5.85
N ALA A 33 -15.55 2.20 -6.90
CA ALA A 33 -15.55 3.10 -8.06
C ALA A 33 -16.92 3.06 -8.76
N ILE A 34 -17.48 1.87 -8.98
CA ILE A 34 -18.80 1.67 -9.57
C ILE A 34 -19.90 2.33 -8.73
N GLU A 35 -19.86 2.22 -7.40
CA GLU A 35 -20.83 2.89 -6.52
C GLU A 35 -20.82 4.41 -6.69
N VAL A 36 -19.63 5.03 -6.74
CA VAL A 36 -19.48 6.47 -6.94
C VAL A 36 -20.06 6.86 -8.30
N LEU A 37 -19.70 6.13 -9.35
CA LEU A 37 -20.16 6.39 -10.72
C LEU A 37 -21.67 6.23 -10.88
N LYS A 38 -22.27 5.26 -10.21
CA LYS A 38 -23.72 4.99 -10.33
C LYS A 38 -24.58 5.89 -9.46
N ASN A 39 -24.12 6.20 -8.24
CA ASN A 39 -24.98 6.81 -7.22
C ASN A 39 -24.62 8.27 -6.94
N GLU A 40 -23.34 8.65 -7.03
CA GLU A 40 -22.90 10.02 -6.72
C GLU A 40 -22.82 10.90 -7.97
N ILE A 41 -22.13 10.44 -9.02
CA ILE A 41 -21.88 11.23 -10.22
C ILE A 41 -23.16 11.79 -10.85
N PRO A 42 -24.27 11.02 -11.01
CA PRO A 42 -25.50 11.56 -11.60
C PRO A 42 -26.04 12.77 -10.82
N LEU A 43 -26.01 12.73 -9.49
CA LEU A 43 -26.49 13.81 -8.63
C LEU A 43 -25.60 15.05 -8.75
N LEU A 44 -24.28 14.84 -8.83
CA LEU A 44 -23.31 15.91 -9.02
C LEU A 44 -23.43 16.56 -10.40
N VAL A 45 -23.68 15.76 -11.44
CA VAL A 45 -23.92 16.25 -12.81
C VAL A 45 -25.17 17.11 -12.86
N VAL A 46 -26.27 16.69 -12.22
CA VAL A 46 -27.50 17.52 -12.10
C VAL A 46 -27.20 18.85 -11.42
N GLY A 47 -26.50 18.82 -10.28
CA GLY A 47 -26.17 20.02 -9.52
C GLY A 47 -25.30 21.00 -10.31
N TRP A 48 -24.30 20.48 -11.03
CA TRP A 48 -23.45 21.28 -11.91
C TRP A 48 -24.20 21.79 -13.14
N ALA A 49 -24.98 20.95 -13.82
CA ALA A 49 -25.72 21.30 -15.03
C ALA A 49 -26.73 22.43 -14.79
N LYS A 50 -27.32 22.50 -13.59
CA LYS A 50 -28.21 23.60 -13.15
C LYS A 50 -27.47 24.90 -12.83
N SER A 51 -26.17 24.83 -12.56
CA SER A 51 -25.33 25.99 -12.27
C SER A 51 -24.74 26.67 -13.51
N THR A 52 -25.00 26.12 -14.71
CA THR A 52 -24.45 26.60 -15.97
C THR A 52 -25.53 26.75 -17.05
N SER A 53 -25.35 27.74 -17.92
CA SER A 53 -26.24 28.02 -19.06
C SER A 53 -25.79 27.35 -20.36
N LEU A 54 -24.86 26.40 -20.28
CA LEU A 54 -24.38 25.65 -21.44
C LEU A 54 -25.49 24.78 -22.06
N GLU A 55 -25.45 24.65 -23.38
CA GLU A 55 -26.33 23.74 -24.12
C GLU A 55 -25.97 22.27 -23.80
N PRO A 56 -26.89 21.30 -23.99
CA PRO A 56 -26.66 19.90 -23.65
C PRO A 56 -25.39 19.30 -24.27
N ALA A 57 -25.09 19.63 -25.54
CA ALA A 57 -23.89 19.17 -26.23
C ALA A 57 -22.60 19.74 -25.61
N GLU A 58 -22.61 21.01 -25.22
CA GLU A 58 -21.48 21.66 -24.55
C GLU A 58 -21.30 21.12 -23.13
N LYS A 59 -22.39 20.84 -22.42
CA LYS A 59 -22.37 20.18 -21.11
C LYS A 59 -21.69 18.82 -21.20
N LYS A 60 -22.09 17.99 -22.16
CA LYS A 60 -21.50 16.68 -22.39
C LYS A 60 -20.01 16.76 -22.72
N ALA A 61 -19.63 17.66 -23.63
CA ALA A 61 -18.22 17.89 -23.96
C ALA A 61 -17.40 18.30 -22.73
N LYS A 62 -17.94 19.19 -21.89
CA LYS A 62 -17.27 19.64 -20.67
C LYS A 62 -17.18 18.55 -19.60
N LEU A 63 -18.20 17.70 -19.47
CA LEU A 63 -18.16 16.53 -18.58
C LEU A 63 -17.06 15.56 -18.99
N LYS A 64 -16.95 15.29 -20.29
CA LYS A 64 -15.88 14.45 -20.83
C LYS A 64 -14.51 15.05 -20.56
N GLU A 65 -14.31 16.34 -20.87
CA GLU A 65 -13.06 17.05 -20.58
C GLU A 65 -12.68 16.93 -19.08
N MET A 66 -13.61 17.22 -18.17
CA MET A 66 -13.34 17.14 -16.72
C MET A 66 -13.01 15.73 -16.25
N PHE A 67 -13.66 14.71 -16.83
CA PHE A 67 -13.39 13.32 -16.51
C PHE A 67 -12.02 12.88 -17.04
N ASP A 68 -11.69 13.24 -18.28
CA ASP A 68 -10.41 12.91 -18.91
C ASP A 68 -9.25 13.59 -18.16
N ASP A 69 -9.41 14.86 -17.75
CA ASP A 69 -8.43 15.60 -16.95
C ASP A 69 -8.17 14.93 -15.59
N GLU A 70 -9.22 14.49 -14.90
CA GLU A 70 -9.09 13.87 -13.59
C GLU A 70 -8.57 12.43 -13.67
N SER A 71 -8.89 11.72 -14.75
CA SER A 71 -8.32 10.40 -15.05
C SER A 71 -6.81 10.52 -15.32
N ALA A 72 -6.39 11.46 -16.19
CA ALA A 72 -4.98 11.70 -16.47
C ALA A 72 -4.21 12.10 -15.19
N ARG A 73 -4.82 12.94 -14.33
CA ARG A 73 -4.24 13.28 -13.03
C ARG A 73 -4.06 12.04 -12.13
N ALA A 74 -5.03 11.13 -12.12
CA ALA A 74 -4.92 9.90 -11.33
C ALA A 74 -3.77 9.01 -11.83
N ASP A 75 -3.60 8.89 -13.15
CA ASP A 75 -2.50 8.11 -13.76
C ASP A 75 -1.12 8.72 -13.47
N GLU A 76 -0.99 10.05 -13.52
CA GLU A 76 0.23 10.75 -13.12
C GLU A 76 0.55 10.52 -11.64
N LEU A 77 -0.47 10.57 -10.77
CA LEU A 77 -0.31 10.28 -9.35
C LEU A 77 0.13 8.84 -9.11
N ALA A 78 -0.45 7.88 -9.82
CA ALA A 78 -0.02 6.48 -9.77
C ALA A 78 1.48 6.34 -10.05
N THR A 79 1.91 6.94 -11.16
CA THR A 79 3.32 6.94 -11.57
C THR A 79 4.23 7.58 -10.51
N ALA A 80 3.78 8.69 -9.91
CA ALA A 80 4.51 9.36 -8.84
C ALA A 80 4.57 8.51 -7.55
N PHE A 81 3.49 7.80 -7.22
CA PHE A 81 3.43 6.89 -6.07
C PHE A 81 4.33 5.67 -6.26
N ASP A 82 4.42 5.09 -7.45
CA ASP A 82 5.34 3.98 -7.74
C ASP A 82 6.80 4.41 -7.57
N LEU A 83 7.16 5.60 -8.08
CA LEU A 83 8.50 6.16 -7.89
C LEU A 83 8.79 6.47 -6.41
N PHE A 84 7.80 6.97 -5.68
CA PHE A 84 7.91 7.19 -4.24
C PHE A 84 8.10 5.86 -3.50
N ALA A 85 7.30 4.84 -3.81
CA ALA A 85 7.35 3.52 -3.21
C ALA A 85 8.73 2.88 -3.40
N GLY A 86 9.27 2.86 -4.62
CA GLY A 86 10.60 2.30 -4.86
C GLY A 86 11.72 3.03 -4.08
N ARG A 87 11.63 4.36 -3.96
CA ARG A 87 12.57 5.15 -3.13
C ARG A 87 12.40 4.89 -1.63
N PHE A 88 11.15 4.75 -1.18
CA PHE A 88 10.80 4.46 0.19
C PHE A 88 11.31 3.07 0.60
N GLU A 89 11.04 2.05 -0.21
CA GLU A 89 11.52 0.67 -0.05
C GLU A 89 13.04 0.64 0.07
N THR A 90 13.75 1.33 -0.82
CA THR A 90 15.22 1.41 -0.78
C THR A 90 15.71 1.98 0.55
N ARG A 91 15.14 3.11 1.00
CA ARG A 91 15.52 3.75 2.26
C ARG A 91 15.19 2.89 3.48
N VAL A 92 14.03 2.25 3.50
CA VAL A 92 13.62 1.36 4.59
C VAL A 92 14.53 0.14 4.64
N ALA A 93 14.85 -0.47 3.50
CA ALA A 93 15.78 -1.61 3.42
C ALA A 93 17.17 -1.24 3.96
N GLU A 94 17.70 -0.06 3.64
CA GLU A 94 18.97 0.43 4.19
C GLU A 94 18.91 0.57 5.72
N LEU A 95 17.84 1.16 6.26
CA LEU A 95 17.66 1.33 7.70
C LEU A 95 17.51 -0.02 8.41
N VAL A 96 16.69 -0.92 7.88
CA VAL A 96 16.49 -2.28 8.43
C VAL A 96 17.81 -3.04 8.42
N ARG A 97 18.57 -3.05 7.31
CA ARG A 97 19.89 -3.69 7.25
C ARG A 97 20.86 -3.13 8.29
N LYS A 98 20.87 -1.80 8.48
CA LYS A 98 21.73 -1.14 9.46
C LYS A 98 21.39 -1.53 10.89
N GLU A 99 20.11 -1.47 11.26
CA GLU A 99 19.66 -1.85 12.60
C GLU A 99 19.80 -3.35 12.86
N LEU A 100 19.55 -4.20 11.86
CA LEU A 100 19.75 -5.65 11.98
C LEU A 100 21.23 -6.00 12.23
N LYS A 101 22.16 -5.39 11.48
CA LYS A 101 23.61 -5.54 11.71
C LYS A 101 24.00 -5.09 13.11
N ARG A 102 23.43 -3.98 13.59
CA ARG A 102 23.69 -3.47 14.95
C ARG A 102 23.18 -4.44 16.01
N ALA A 103 21.96 -4.96 15.86
CA ALA A 103 21.37 -5.93 16.77
C ALA A 103 22.18 -7.24 16.80
N ALA A 104 22.53 -7.80 15.63
CA ALA A 104 23.34 -9.00 15.50
C ALA A 104 24.71 -8.85 16.19
N SER A 105 25.42 -7.74 15.94
CA SER A 105 26.70 -7.47 16.61
C SER A 105 26.56 -7.27 18.12
N GLY A 106 25.43 -6.73 18.61
CA GLY A 106 25.12 -6.65 20.03
C GLY A 106 24.90 -8.03 20.65
N LEU A 107 24.15 -8.89 19.96
CA LEU A 107 23.89 -10.26 20.39
C LEU A 107 25.17 -11.09 20.43
N GLU A 108 26.03 -11.00 19.41
CA GLU A 108 27.33 -11.67 19.41
C GLU A 108 28.20 -11.27 20.59
N LYS A 109 28.21 -9.97 20.94
CA LYS A 109 28.95 -9.47 22.11
C LYS A 109 28.39 -10.06 23.39
N LEU A 110 27.07 -10.07 23.55
CA LEU A 110 26.42 -10.67 24.71
C LEU A 110 26.69 -12.18 24.81
N ALA A 111 26.63 -12.90 23.70
CA ALA A 111 26.93 -14.34 23.64
C ALA A 111 28.40 -14.61 24.05
N LYS A 112 29.34 -13.81 23.54
CA LYS A 112 30.76 -13.89 23.92
C LYS A 112 30.99 -13.59 25.41
N GLU A 113 30.28 -12.61 25.96
CA GLU A 113 30.37 -12.29 27.40
C GLU A 113 29.71 -13.38 28.27
N LEU A 114 28.59 -13.95 27.83
CA LEU A 114 27.95 -15.08 28.51
C LEU A 114 28.82 -16.34 28.49
N ALA A 115 29.49 -16.62 27.38
CA ALA A 115 30.42 -17.74 27.26
C ALA A 115 31.67 -17.58 28.17
N LYS A 116 32.06 -16.33 28.46
CA LYS A 116 33.13 -16.01 29.42
C LYS A 116 32.64 -15.97 30.88
N ALA A 117 31.34 -15.94 31.11
CA ALA A 117 30.81 -15.92 32.47
C ALA A 117 31.24 -17.22 33.18
N PRO A 118 31.69 -17.13 34.44
CA PRO A 118 32.10 -18.31 35.18
C PRO A 118 30.93 -19.27 35.26
N LYS A 119 31.13 -20.51 34.80
CA LYS A 119 30.15 -21.59 35.03
C LYS A 119 29.88 -21.65 36.53
N PRO A 120 28.62 -21.68 36.98
CA PRO A 120 28.32 -21.83 38.39
C PRO A 120 29.07 -23.08 38.87
N SER A 121 29.94 -22.87 39.86
CA SER A 121 30.65 -23.94 40.54
C SER A 121 29.61 -24.96 40.98
N GLN A 122 29.79 -26.23 40.60
CA GLN A 122 29.02 -27.36 41.12
C GLN A 122 29.34 -27.64 42.61
N ALA A 123 29.47 -26.59 43.42
CA ALA A 123 29.71 -26.69 44.86
C ALA A 123 28.44 -26.48 45.69
N ASP A 124 27.38 -25.89 45.14
CA ASP A 124 26.11 -25.64 45.84
C ASP A 124 24.91 -26.40 45.23
N ALA A 125 25.15 -27.53 44.54
CA ALA A 125 24.11 -28.46 44.10
C ALA A 125 24.29 -29.83 44.78
N LYS A 126 24.11 -29.86 46.11
CA LYS A 126 23.56 -31.00 46.84
C LYS A 126 22.22 -30.48 47.37
N GLU A 127 21.05 -31.03 47.08
CA GLU A 127 20.65 -32.38 46.71
C GLU A 127 19.49 -32.27 45.71
N GLU A 128 19.46 -33.14 44.70
CA GLU A 128 18.25 -33.91 44.37
C GLU A 128 18.62 -35.03 43.37
N GLN A 129 18.76 -36.21 43.96
CA GLN A 129 18.50 -37.56 43.42
C GLN A 129 18.99 -37.91 42.00
N GLN A 130 19.96 -38.84 42.00
CA GLN A 130 20.32 -39.70 40.88
C GLN A 130 19.08 -40.44 40.36
N ALA A 131 18.70 -40.20 39.12
CA ALA A 131 18.10 -41.20 38.25
C ALA A 131 19.17 -41.55 37.21
N GLU A 132 19.71 -42.76 37.32
CA GLU A 132 20.64 -43.35 36.36
C GLU A 132 19.88 -43.56 35.04
N ILE A 133 20.26 -42.81 34.00
CA ILE A 133 19.80 -43.06 32.64
C ILE A 133 21.06 -43.38 31.83
N ASP A 134 21.18 -44.65 31.48
CA ASP A 134 22.18 -45.20 30.56
C ASP A 134 22.01 -44.53 29.19
N LEU A 135 23.03 -43.79 28.75
CA LEU A 135 23.11 -43.17 27.44
C LEU A 135 24.42 -43.59 26.79
N THR A 136 24.29 -44.54 25.87
CA THR A 136 25.31 -45.00 24.93
C THR A 136 26.02 -43.80 24.27
N GLU A 137 27.35 -43.88 24.18
CA GLU A 137 28.22 -42.87 23.55
C GLU A 137 27.76 -42.54 22.11
N PRO A 138 27.59 -41.26 21.75
CA PRO A 138 27.46 -40.88 20.35
C PRO A 138 28.86 -40.71 19.72
N ASP A 139 29.03 -41.31 18.55
CA ASP A 139 30.22 -41.24 17.68
C ASP A 139 30.67 -39.79 17.38
N PRO A 140 31.97 -39.58 17.05
CA PRO A 140 32.52 -38.26 16.78
C PRO A 140 31.93 -37.68 15.49
N VAL A 141 31.16 -36.59 15.62
CA VAL A 141 30.68 -35.80 14.48
C VAL A 141 31.89 -35.14 13.82
N THR A 142 32.13 -35.49 12.57
CA THR A 142 33.17 -34.92 11.70
C THR A 142 32.79 -33.47 11.38
N GLU A 143 33.72 -32.53 11.58
CA GLU A 143 33.59 -31.14 11.13
C GLU A 143 33.50 -31.12 9.60
N GLU A 144 32.29 -30.98 9.07
CA GLU A 144 32.10 -30.55 7.68
C GLU A 144 32.25 -29.03 7.60
N PRO A 145 32.89 -28.51 6.53
CA PRO A 145 33.13 -27.08 6.39
C PRO A 145 31.80 -26.35 6.19
N GLU A 146 31.59 -25.29 6.97
CA GLU A 146 30.47 -24.35 6.83
C GLU A 146 30.40 -23.88 5.38
N GLU A 147 29.39 -24.35 4.63
CA GLU A 147 29.02 -23.76 3.35
C GLU A 147 28.58 -22.33 3.63
N GLU A 148 29.29 -21.35 3.05
CA GLU A 148 28.84 -19.96 3.02
C GLU A 148 27.45 -19.94 2.38
N GLU A 149 26.40 -19.79 3.19
CA GLU A 149 25.05 -19.53 2.69
C GLU A 149 25.10 -18.22 1.90
N SER A 150 25.21 -18.35 0.57
CA SER A 150 24.91 -17.28 -0.34
C SER A 150 23.45 -16.91 -0.09
N PHE A 151 23.22 -15.79 0.59
CA PHE A 151 21.92 -15.16 0.64
C PHE A 151 21.50 -14.92 -0.81
N ALA A 152 20.68 -15.82 -1.35
CA ALA A 152 19.95 -15.55 -2.56
C ALA A 152 19.21 -14.23 -2.31
N GLU A 153 19.41 -13.26 -3.19
CA GLU A 153 18.60 -12.06 -3.21
C GLU A 153 17.16 -12.54 -3.45
N GLU A 154 16.42 -12.79 -2.38
CA GLU A 154 14.99 -13.03 -2.45
C GLU A 154 14.40 -11.82 -3.16
N GLU A 155 13.82 -12.10 -4.33
CA GLU A 155 13.14 -11.14 -5.17
C GLU A 155 12.13 -10.42 -4.27
N VAL A 156 12.44 -9.18 -3.89
CA VAL A 156 11.60 -8.39 -3.00
C VAL A 156 10.27 -8.28 -3.74
N GLU A 157 9.23 -8.91 -3.20
CA GLU A 157 7.88 -8.91 -3.78
C GLU A 157 7.46 -7.44 -3.90
N HIS A 158 7.63 -6.89 -5.11
CA HIS A 158 7.29 -5.52 -5.43
C HIS A 158 5.83 -5.30 -5.06
N LEU A 159 5.53 -4.19 -4.38
CA LEU A 159 4.15 -3.84 -4.05
C LEU A 159 3.27 -4.05 -5.29
N ASP A 160 2.17 -4.77 -5.10
CA ASP A 160 1.23 -5.10 -6.18
C ASP A 160 0.98 -3.84 -7.03
N PRO A 161 1.28 -3.87 -8.33
CA PRO A 161 1.04 -2.72 -9.19
C PRO A 161 -0.45 -2.35 -9.14
N PRO A 162 -0.80 -1.06 -9.33
CA PRO A 162 -2.19 -0.63 -9.36
C PRO A 162 -2.98 -1.53 -10.32
N LYS A 163 -4.01 -2.20 -9.77
CA LYS A 163 -4.69 -3.32 -10.45
C LYS A 163 -5.77 -2.85 -11.43
N GLY A 164 -6.13 -1.56 -11.41
CA GLY A 164 -7.20 -1.01 -12.21
C GLY A 164 -6.76 -0.60 -13.62
N ILE A 165 -7.44 -1.10 -14.64
CA ILE A 165 -7.43 -0.49 -15.98
C ILE A 165 -8.18 0.85 -15.83
N GLY A 166 -7.55 1.97 -16.18
CA GLY A 166 -8.13 3.32 -16.05
C GLY A 166 -9.60 3.41 -16.51
N LEU A 167 -10.40 4.20 -15.78
CA LEU A 167 -11.83 4.37 -16.07
C LEU A 167 -12.03 5.03 -17.45
N ARG A 168 -12.98 4.52 -18.23
CA ARG A 168 -13.37 5.14 -19.50
C ARG A 168 -14.67 5.90 -19.36
N PHE A 169 -14.75 7.08 -19.99
CA PHE A 169 -15.96 7.91 -19.98
C PHE A 169 -17.20 7.14 -20.51
N ASP A 170 -16.98 6.25 -21.47
CA ASP A 170 -18.00 5.39 -22.08
C ASP A 170 -18.76 4.55 -21.04
N GLU A 171 -18.16 4.23 -19.88
CA GLU A 171 -18.78 3.45 -18.80
C GLU A 171 -19.94 4.20 -18.12
N ILE A 172 -19.99 5.53 -18.24
CA ILE A 172 -21.01 6.39 -17.61
C ILE A 172 -21.75 7.30 -18.59
N GLU A 173 -21.34 7.31 -19.86
CA GLU A 173 -21.89 8.21 -20.88
C GLU A 173 -23.40 8.09 -21.01
N GLN A 174 -23.93 6.86 -21.02
CA GLN A 174 -25.37 6.62 -21.13
C GLN A 174 -26.14 7.17 -19.91
N MET A 175 -25.57 7.07 -18.71
CA MET A 175 -26.18 7.62 -17.49
C MET A 175 -26.19 9.15 -17.52
N ILE A 176 -25.12 9.75 -18.03
CA ILE A 176 -25.03 11.21 -18.22
C ILE A 176 -26.07 11.68 -19.24
N ASP A 177 -26.20 11.00 -20.37
CA ASP A 177 -27.17 11.35 -21.42
C ASP A 177 -28.62 11.28 -20.90
N GLU A 178 -28.95 10.26 -20.10
CA GLU A 178 -30.25 10.16 -19.45
C GLU A 178 -30.53 11.29 -18.45
N VAL A 179 -29.51 11.72 -17.70
CA VAL A 179 -29.64 12.82 -16.75
C VAL A 179 -29.86 14.14 -17.48
N LEU A 180 -29.05 14.42 -18.51
CA LEU A 180 -29.11 15.68 -19.26
C LEU A 180 -30.38 15.80 -20.10
N SER A 181 -30.95 14.69 -20.57
CA SER A 181 -32.21 14.68 -21.32
C SER A 181 -33.45 14.89 -20.45
N LYS A 182 -33.40 14.57 -19.15
CA LYS A 182 -34.52 14.74 -18.20
C LYS A 182 -34.59 16.15 -17.59
N ASP A 183 -33.49 16.91 -17.60
CA ASP A 183 -33.40 18.28 -17.09
C ASP A 183 -33.47 19.35 -18.23
N SER A 184 -33.74 18.94 -19.48
CA SER A 184 -33.99 19.83 -20.63
C SER A 184 -35.45 20.29 -20.73
#